data_AF-A0A1F5AKM5-F1
#
_entry.id   AF-A0A1F5AKM5-F1
#
_cell.length_a   1.000
_cell.length_b   1.000
_cell.length_c   1.000
_cell.angle_alpha   90.00
_cell.angle_beta   90.00
_cell.angle_gamma   90.00
#
_symmetry.space_group_name_H-M   'P 1'
#
loop_
_entity.id
_entity.type
_entity.pdbx_description
1 polymer ?
#
loop_
_entity_poly.entity_id
_entity_poly.type
_entity_poly.pdbx_seq_one_letter_code
_entity_poly.pdbx_strand_id
1 'polypeptide(L)'
;MIYLSADGAVGASDILLGSRSVPALAGGETSSGSTSVTIPAGTAPKTWYLIAKADGEGVLAETSETNNTFSKTIYIGPDLIVSAISAPATAVAGQTISIGDTTKNNGADGAPETVTEFYISANSILDASDILIGSRGVPALGAGATSSGTTAVTIPPGTTAGTRYIIIKADAGGAVAETWETNNTLSKSIKIN
;
A
#
# COMPACT_ATOMS: atom_id res chain seq x y z
N MET A 1 8.12 -18.03 -21.13
CA MET A 1 6.75 -17.84 -20.59
C MET A 1 6.79 -16.84 -19.44
N ILE A 2 5.70 -16.13 -19.20
CA ILE A 2 5.57 -15.13 -18.14
C ILE A 2 4.40 -15.53 -17.24
N TYR A 3 4.66 -15.67 -15.95
CA TYR A 3 3.70 -16.14 -14.95
C TYR A 3 3.45 -15.08 -13.87
N LEU A 4 2.24 -15.09 -13.32
CA LEU A 4 1.91 -14.44 -12.05
C LEU A 4 1.90 -15.49 -10.94
N SER A 5 2.69 -15.27 -9.91
CA SER A 5 2.91 -16.21 -8.81
C SER A 5 2.75 -15.53 -7.46
N ALA A 6 2.25 -16.27 -6.48
CA ALA A 6 2.12 -15.81 -5.10
C ALA A 6 3.40 -16.00 -4.26
N ASP A 7 4.32 -16.88 -4.67
CA ASP A 7 5.50 -17.28 -3.88
C ASP A 7 6.84 -17.07 -4.61
N GLY A 8 6.82 -16.70 -5.89
CA GLY A 8 8.02 -16.42 -6.68
C GLY A 8 8.69 -17.65 -7.27
N ALA A 9 8.10 -18.83 -7.10
CA ALA A 9 8.53 -20.07 -7.76
C ALA A 9 7.51 -20.49 -8.82
N VAL A 10 7.97 -21.10 -9.92
CA VAL A 10 7.05 -21.64 -10.93
C VAL A 10 6.38 -22.89 -10.39
N GLY A 11 5.04 -22.90 -10.35
CA GLY A 11 4.23 -24.01 -9.85
C GLY A 11 2.85 -24.10 -10.50
N ALA A 12 2.10 -25.16 -10.19
CA ALA A 12 0.78 -25.42 -10.76
C ALA A 12 -0.29 -24.39 -10.36
N SER A 13 -0.04 -23.61 -9.30
CA SER A 13 -0.90 -22.52 -8.84
C SER A 13 -0.70 -21.21 -9.61
N ASP A 14 0.33 -21.11 -10.44
CA ASP A 14 0.66 -19.88 -11.12
C ASP A 14 -0.21 -19.67 -12.37
N ILE A 15 -0.45 -18.39 -12.67
CA ILE A 15 -1.23 -18.01 -13.83
C ILE A 15 -0.28 -17.66 -14.97
N LEU A 16 -0.33 -18.43 -16.06
CA LEU A 16 0.37 -18.07 -17.30
C LEU A 16 -0.27 -16.81 -17.87
N LEU A 17 0.46 -15.70 -17.84
CA LEU A 17 0.00 -14.41 -18.35
C LEU A 17 0.29 -14.23 -19.85
N GLY A 18 1.31 -14.93 -20.36
CA GLY A 18 1.69 -14.86 -21.76
C GLY A 18 3.06 -15.48 -22.05
N SER A 19 3.48 -15.34 -23.30
CA SER A 19 4.77 -15.83 -23.76
C SER A 19 5.31 -14.94 -24.89
N ARG A 20 6.59 -15.10 -25.16
CA ARG A 20 7.28 -14.50 -26.29
C ARG A 20 8.15 -15.59 -26.91
N SER A 21 8.17 -15.64 -28.24
CA SER A 21 9.11 -16.51 -28.95
C SER A 21 10.52 -15.95 -28.86
N VAL A 22 11.49 -16.83 -28.65
CA VAL A 22 12.92 -16.51 -28.66
C VAL A 22 13.55 -17.32 -29.79
N PRO A 23 14.26 -16.70 -30.74
CA PRO A 23 14.94 -17.43 -31.79
C PRO A 23 16.08 -18.27 -31.22
N ALA A 24 16.59 -19.23 -32.01
CA ALA A 24 17.78 -19.98 -31.63
C ALA A 24 18.95 -19.04 -31.30
N LEU A 25 19.62 -19.29 -30.18
CA LEU A 25 20.76 -18.51 -29.71
C LEU A 25 22.02 -19.37 -29.75
N ALA A 26 23.11 -18.81 -30.26
CA ALA A 26 24.43 -19.42 -30.10
C ALA A 26 24.98 -19.16 -28.68
N GLY A 27 26.04 -19.87 -28.29
CA GLY A 27 26.67 -19.68 -26.98
C GLY A 27 27.11 -18.23 -26.75
N GLY A 28 26.62 -17.61 -25.69
CA GLY A 28 26.92 -16.21 -25.33
C GLY A 28 25.98 -15.16 -25.95
N GLU A 29 25.07 -15.54 -26.84
CA GLU A 29 24.10 -14.63 -27.43
C GLU A 29 22.96 -14.28 -26.46
N THR A 30 22.33 -13.13 -26.69
CA THR A 30 21.21 -12.65 -25.87
C THR A 30 20.06 -12.20 -26.77
N SER A 31 18.83 -12.51 -26.37
CA SER A 31 17.61 -11.93 -26.96
C SER A 31 16.93 -11.02 -25.95
N SER A 32 16.80 -9.74 -26.27
CA SER A 32 16.03 -8.75 -25.50
C SER A 32 14.71 -8.41 -26.19
N GLY A 33 13.73 -7.96 -25.41
CA GLY A 33 12.41 -7.60 -25.93
C GLY A 33 11.40 -7.37 -24.81
N SER A 34 10.29 -6.71 -25.14
CA SER A 34 9.16 -6.49 -24.25
C SER A 34 8.01 -7.44 -24.58
N THR A 35 7.22 -7.78 -23.57
CA THR A 35 5.99 -8.55 -23.73
C THR A 35 4.94 -7.91 -22.84
N SER A 36 3.88 -7.40 -23.46
CA SER A 36 2.73 -6.89 -22.73
C SER A 36 1.92 -8.06 -22.21
N VAL A 37 1.62 -8.03 -20.91
CA VAL A 37 0.78 -9.02 -20.23
C VAL A 37 -0.30 -8.28 -19.46
N THR A 38 -1.45 -8.94 -19.26
CA THR A 38 -2.56 -8.39 -18.49
C THR A 38 -2.71 -9.17 -17.20
N ILE A 39 -2.73 -8.47 -16.08
CA ILE A 39 -3.06 -9.08 -14.79
C ILE A 39 -4.55 -9.44 -14.81
N PRO A 40 -4.93 -10.69 -14.47
CA PRO A 40 -6.33 -11.10 -14.45
C PRO A 40 -7.16 -10.24 -13.50
N ALA A 41 -8.38 -9.87 -13.95
CA ALA A 41 -9.33 -9.17 -13.09
C ALA A 41 -9.67 -10.03 -11.85
N GLY A 42 -9.80 -9.37 -10.70
CA GLY A 42 -10.07 -10.05 -9.41
C GLY A 42 -8.84 -10.67 -8.75
N THR A 43 -7.63 -10.42 -9.28
CA THR A 43 -6.39 -10.76 -8.56
C THR A 43 -6.38 -10.06 -7.20
N ALA A 44 -6.22 -10.83 -6.13
CA ALA A 44 -6.32 -10.32 -4.76
C ALA A 44 -5.27 -9.23 -4.47
N PRO A 45 -5.63 -8.17 -3.73
CA PRO A 45 -4.68 -7.18 -3.24
C PRO A 45 -3.59 -7.81 -2.37
N LYS A 46 -2.32 -7.68 -2.77
CA LYS A 46 -1.10 -8.06 -2.00
C LYS A 46 0.16 -7.90 -2.87
N THR A 47 1.28 -8.31 -2.31
CA THR A 47 2.51 -8.60 -3.04
C THR A 47 2.39 -9.88 -3.88
N TRP A 48 2.77 -9.77 -5.15
CA TRP A 48 2.85 -10.87 -6.12
C TRP A 48 4.23 -10.90 -6.80
N TYR A 49 4.50 -11.95 -7.56
CA TYR A 49 5.71 -12.10 -8.35
C TYR A 49 5.37 -12.29 -9.83
N LEU A 50 6.04 -11.53 -10.70
CA LEU A 50 6.13 -11.85 -12.12
C LEU A 50 7.35 -12.73 -12.36
N ILE A 51 7.14 -13.92 -12.89
CA ILE A 51 8.21 -14.86 -13.19
C ILE A 51 8.36 -14.99 -14.71
N ALA A 52 9.56 -14.73 -15.21
CA ALA A 52 9.96 -15.09 -16.56
C ALA A 52 10.66 -16.45 -16.52
N LYS A 53 10.17 -17.41 -17.30
CA LYS A 53 10.77 -18.74 -17.50
C LYS A 53 11.27 -18.88 -18.94
N ALA A 54 12.58 -19.00 -19.12
CA ALA A 54 13.21 -19.44 -20.37
C ALA A 54 12.87 -20.91 -20.64
N ASP A 55 12.82 -21.29 -21.92
CA ASP A 55 12.32 -22.59 -22.38
C ASP A 55 11.10 -23.09 -21.56
N GLY A 56 10.01 -22.33 -21.63
CA GLY A 56 8.87 -22.53 -20.72
C GLY A 56 8.28 -23.94 -20.75
N GLU A 57 8.33 -24.58 -21.93
CA GLU A 57 7.84 -25.94 -22.21
C GLU A 57 8.87 -27.02 -21.88
N GLY A 58 10.14 -26.67 -21.65
CA GLY A 58 11.22 -27.61 -21.36
C GLY A 58 11.54 -28.50 -22.56
N VAL A 59 11.48 -27.96 -23.78
CA VAL A 59 11.68 -28.72 -25.01
C VAL A 59 13.14 -28.81 -25.42
N LEU A 60 13.99 -27.91 -24.93
CA LEU A 60 15.41 -27.86 -25.21
C LEU A 60 16.18 -28.40 -24.00
N ALA A 61 16.95 -29.47 -24.18
CA ALA A 61 17.83 -29.96 -23.12
C ALA A 61 18.98 -28.97 -22.90
N GLU A 62 19.09 -28.44 -21.69
CA GLU A 62 20.13 -27.50 -21.29
C GLU A 62 21.13 -28.14 -20.33
N THR A 63 22.28 -27.49 -20.12
CA THR A 63 23.27 -27.96 -19.14
C THR A 63 22.82 -27.81 -17.70
N SER A 64 21.85 -26.92 -17.46
CA SER A 64 21.15 -26.76 -16.19
C SER A 64 19.70 -26.38 -16.49
N GLU A 65 18.75 -27.15 -15.98
CA GLU A 65 17.31 -26.85 -16.10
C GLU A 65 16.80 -25.95 -14.96
N THR A 66 17.64 -25.71 -13.95
CA THR A 66 17.25 -25.04 -12.71
C THR A 66 17.52 -23.53 -12.72
N ASN A 67 18.19 -23.01 -13.74
CA ASN A 67 18.57 -21.60 -13.86
C ASN A 67 17.71 -20.82 -14.88
N ASN A 68 16.57 -21.38 -15.28
CA ASN A 68 15.71 -20.82 -16.33
C ASN A 68 14.67 -19.81 -15.84
N THR A 69 14.64 -19.50 -14.54
CA THR A 69 13.62 -18.63 -13.95
C THR A 69 14.22 -17.37 -13.36
N PHE A 70 13.55 -16.24 -13.62
CA PHE A 70 13.79 -14.98 -12.92
C PHE A 70 12.47 -14.41 -12.43
N SER A 71 12.38 -14.02 -11.16
CA SER A 71 11.17 -13.44 -10.56
C SER A 71 11.38 -11.99 -10.15
N LYS A 72 10.36 -11.15 -10.33
CA LYS A 72 10.33 -9.78 -9.80
C LYS A 72 9.04 -9.52 -9.05
N THR A 73 9.15 -8.92 -7.87
CA THR A 73 8.00 -8.51 -7.08
C THR A 73 7.21 -7.38 -7.74
N ILE A 74 5.89 -7.49 -7.68
CA ILE A 74 4.93 -6.45 -8.06
C ILE A 74 3.84 -6.32 -6.98
N TYR A 75 3.17 -5.18 -6.93
CA TYR A 75 2.07 -4.90 -6.01
C TYR A 75 0.80 -4.72 -6.83
N ILE A 76 -0.25 -5.46 -6.47
CA ILE A 76 -1.55 -5.41 -7.14
C ILE A 76 -2.57 -5.05 -6.07
N GLY A 77 -3.47 -4.10 -6.35
CA GLY A 77 -4.42 -3.55 -5.38
C GLY A 77 -4.13 -2.11 -4.94
N PRO A 78 -5.05 -1.52 -4.17
CA PRO A 78 -4.89 -0.20 -3.54
C PRO A 78 -3.89 -0.22 -2.36
N ASP A 79 -3.43 0.97 -1.95
CA ASP A 79 -2.54 1.21 -0.79
C ASP A 79 -2.80 2.63 -0.24
N LEU A 80 -3.75 2.77 0.68
CA LEU A 80 -4.17 4.01 1.31
C LEU A 80 -3.29 4.37 2.50
N ILE A 81 -2.42 5.36 2.28
CA ILE A 81 -1.55 5.92 3.33
C ILE A 81 -2.01 7.32 3.72
N VAL A 82 -1.73 7.72 4.96
CA VAL A 82 -1.70 9.14 5.32
C VAL A 82 -0.35 9.70 4.93
N SER A 83 -0.28 10.46 3.84
CA SER A 83 0.99 10.98 3.31
C SER A 83 1.43 12.31 3.91
N ALA A 84 0.52 13.04 4.58
CA ALA A 84 0.85 14.31 5.24
C ALA A 84 -0.10 14.63 6.39
N ILE A 85 0.42 15.36 7.39
CA ILE A 85 -0.32 15.88 8.54
C ILE A 85 0.16 17.29 8.94
N SER A 86 -0.79 18.18 9.22
CA SER A 86 -0.57 19.49 9.83
C SER A 86 -1.46 19.65 11.06
N ALA A 87 -0.88 20.19 12.14
CA ALA A 87 -1.58 20.48 13.39
C ALA A 87 -0.82 21.61 14.12
N PRO A 88 -1.47 22.40 14.98
CA PRO A 88 -0.79 23.33 15.86
C PRO A 88 0.27 22.65 16.72
N ALA A 89 1.34 23.36 17.04
CA ALA A 89 2.40 22.83 17.91
C ALA A 89 1.94 22.70 19.39
N THR A 90 0.97 23.51 19.80
CA THR A 90 0.43 23.56 21.16
C THR A 90 -1.10 23.60 21.14
N ALA A 91 -1.71 23.06 22.18
CA ALA A 91 -3.13 23.21 22.48
C ALA A 91 -3.38 23.15 23.99
N VAL A 92 -4.61 23.46 24.42
CA VAL A 92 -5.08 23.19 25.79
C VAL A 92 -6.23 22.20 25.77
N ALA A 93 -6.43 21.48 26.87
CA ALA A 93 -7.57 20.57 26.98
C ALA A 93 -8.90 21.32 26.80
N GLY A 94 -9.83 20.74 26.03
CA GLY A 94 -11.10 21.36 25.66
C GLY A 94 -11.01 22.33 24.46
N GLN A 95 -9.81 22.65 23.96
CA GLN A 95 -9.66 23.52 22.79
C GLN A 95 -10.05 22.81 21.50
N THR A 96 -10.73 23.52 20.61
CA THR A 96 -10.89 23.09 19.22
C THR A 96 -9.69 23.55 18.40
N ILE A 97 -9.06 22.60 17.71
CA ILE A 97 -7.91 22.81 16.81
C ILE A 97 -8.26 22.35 15.40
N SER A 98 -7.56 22.88 14.40
CA SER A 98 -7.65 22.41 13.01
C SER A 98 -6.53 21.44 12.69
N ILE A 99 -6.86 20.23 12.25
CA ILE A 99 -5.92 19.25 11.71
C ILE A 99 -6.06 19.21 10.20
N GLY A 100 -4.97 19.40 9.48
CA GLY A 100 -4.91 19.11 8.05
C GLY A 100 -4.31 17.72 7.81
N ASP A 101 -4.85 17.00 6.84
CA ASP A 101 -4.38 15.67 6.46
C ASP A 101 -4.38 15.48 4.95
N THR A 102 -3.63 14.48 4.49
CA THR A 102 -3.69 14.00 3.11
C THR A 102 -3.67 12.48 3.10
N THR A 103 -4.74 11.88 2.59
CA THR A 103 -4.81 10.46 2.26
C THR A 103 -4.39 10.28 0.81
N LYS A 104 -3.48 9.34 0.54
CA LYS A 104 -2.99 9.01 -0.80
C LYS A 104 -3.26 7.53 -1.07
N ASN A 105 -3.77 7.21 -2.25
CA ASN A 105 -3.69 5.87 -2.78
C ASN A 105 -2.34 5.70 -3.50
N ASN A 106 -1.40 5.04 -2.85
CA ASN A 106 -0.06 4.74 -3.33
C ASN A 106 0.00 3.40 -4.13
N GLY A 107 -1.13 2.70 -4.25
CA GLY A 107 -1.27 1.42 -4.91
C GLY A 107 -1.44 1.52 -6.42
N ALA A 108 -1.55 0.36 -7.06
CA ALA A 108 -1.69 0.24 -8.51
C ALA A 108 -3.16 0.24 -8.98
N ASP A 109 -4.11 -0.05 -8.07
CA ASP A 109 -5.55 -0.04 -8.35
C ASP A 109 -6.26 1.10 -7.61
N GLY A 110 -7.49 1.41 -8.04
CA GLY A 110 -8.35 2.35 -7.33
C GLY A 110 -8.87 1.80 -6.00
N ALA A 111 -9.07 2.69 -5.04
CA ALA A 111 -9.76 2.43 -3.79
C ALA A 111 -11.16 3.09 -3.83
N PRO A 112 -12.20 2.44 -3.26
CA PRO A 112 -13.50 3.08 -3.05
C PRO A 112 -13.40 4.21 -2.01
N GLU A 113 -14.53 4.85 -1.71
CA GLU A 113 -14.58 5.83 -0.62
C GLU A 113 -14.30 5.17 0.74
N THR A 114 -13.60 5.90 1.61
CA THR A 114 -13.21 5.45 2.95
C THR A 114 -13.33 6.58 3.98
N VAL A 115 -13.04 6.29 5.24
CA VAL A 115 -13.00 7.27 6.33
C VAL A 115 -11.60 7.32 6.92
N THR A 116 -11.06 8.53 7.03
CA THR A 116 -9.84 8.82 7.79
C THR A 116 -10.23 9.27 9.20
N GLU A 117 -9.63 8.69 10.23
CA GLU A 117 -9.92 9.01 11.63
C GLU A 117 -8.73 9.70 12.31
N PHE A 118 -9.02 10.60 13.24
CA PHE A 118 -8.06 11.38 14.01
C PHE A 118 -8.13 10.99 15.48
N TYR A 119 -6.99 10.72 16.09
CA TYR A 119 -6.86 10.27 17.47
C TYR A 119 -5.91 11.19 18.26
N ILE A 120 -6.16 11.36 19.56
CA ILE A 120 -5.17 11.88 20.52
C ILE A 120 -4.61 10.70 21.32
N SER A 121 -3.28 10.64 21.40
CA SER A 121 -2.53 9.55 22.05
C SER A 121 -1.47 10.06 23.02
N ALA A 122 -1.12 9.20 23.98
CA ALA A 122 0.03 9.39 24.85
C ALA A 122 1.37 9.06 24.16
N ASN A 123 1.36 8.28 23.09
CA ASN A 123 2.55 7.84 22.35
C ASN A 123 2.34 7.95 20.82
N SER A 124 3.31 7.56 20.01
CA SER A 124 3.25 7.75 18.55
C SER A 124 2.61 6.60 17.76
N ILE A 125 2.11 5.56 18.44
CA ILE A 125 1.60 4.30 17.90
C ILE A 125 0.11 4.21 18.21
N LEU A 126 -0.71 3.89 17.21
CA LEU A 126 -2.14 3.70 17.41
C LEU A 126 -2.41 2.43 18.21
N ASP A 127 -3.11 2.56 19.34
CA ASP A 127 -3.56 1.43 20.16
C ASP A 127 -4.94 1.68 20.79
N ALA A 128 -5.47 0.69 21.50
CA ALA A 128 -6.82 0.73 22.06
C ALA A 128 -7.03 1.76 23.18
N SER A 129 -5.95 2.37 23.70
CA SER A 129 -6.01 3.44 24.70
C SER A 129 -6.17 4.84 24.10
N ASP A 130 -6.06 4.96 22.77
CA ASP A 130 -6.16 6.22 22.07
C ASP A 130 -7.60 6.70 21.92
N ILE A 131 -7.78 8.02 21.96
CA ILE A 131 -9.11 8.63 21.97
C ILE A 131 -9.39 9.19 20.58
N LEU A 132 -10.44 8.68 19.93
CA LEU A 132 -10.97 9.25 18.69
C LEU A 132 -11.50 10.66 18.94
N ILE A 133 -11.00 11.64 18.18
CA ILE A 133 -11.34 13.08 18.31
C ILE A 133 -12.00 13.66 17.06
N GLY A 134 -12.08 12.89 15.98
CA GLY A 134 -12.82 13.27 14.78
C GLY A 134 -12.58 12.31 13.62
N SER A 135 -13.21 12.59 12.49
CA SER A 135 -13.01 11.87 11.24
C SER A 135 -13.27 12.74 10.01
N ARG A 136 -12.81 12.28 8.85
CA ARG A 136 -13.03 12.92 7.54
C ARG A 136 -13.32 11.85 6.49
N GLY A 137 -14.39 12.05 5.73
CA GLY A 137 -14.66 11.22 4.55
C GLY A 137 -13.60 11.44 3.46
N VAL A 138 -13.17 10.36 2.84
CA VAL A 138 -12.25 10.35 1.70
C VAL A 138 -13.01 9.76 0.51
N PRO A 139 -13.18 10.50 -0.60
CA PRO A 139 -13.84 9.97 -1.78
C PRO A 139 -13.01 8.86 -2.41
N ALA A 140 -13.60 8.12 -3.36
CA ALA A 140 -12.86 7.13 -4.13
C ALA A 140 -11.59 7.73 -4.77
N LEU A 141 -10.48 7.01 -4.66
CA LEU A 141 -9.16 7.44 -5.14
C LEU A 141 -8.64 6.46 -6.19
N GLY A 142 -8.40 6.94 -7.40
CA GLY A 142 -7.62 6.20 -8.40
C GLY A 142 -6.17 5.97 -7.95
N ALA A 143 -5.45 5.10 -8.66
CA ALA A 143 -4.03 4.85 -8.42
C ALA A 143 -3.22 6.16 -8.46
N GLY A 144 -2.40 6.39 -7.43
CA GLY A 144 -1.58 7.60 -7.27
C GLY A 144 -2.33 8.86 -6.84
N ALA A 145 -3.67 8.84 -6.76
CA ALA A 145 -4.48 10.01 -6.40
C ALA A 145 -4.43 10.33 -4.90
N THR A 146 -4.77 11.57 -4.56
CA THR A 146 -4.80 12.07 -3.18
C THR A 146 -6.10 12.79 -2.84
N SER A 147 -6.45 12.80 -1.56
CA SER A 147 -7.49 13.64 -0.98
C SER A 147 -6.92 14.36 0.24
N SER A 148 -6.87 15.69 0.18
CA SER A 148 -6.43 16.56 1.27
C SER A 148 -7.61 17.31 1.86
N GLY A 149 -7.58 17.54 3.17
CA GLY A 149 -8.64 18.27 3.87
C GLY A 149 -8.17 18.91 5.16
N THR A 150 -9.06 19.65 5.81
CA THR A 150 -8.86 20.17 7.16
C THR A 150 -10.11 19.91 7.97
N THR A 151 -9.92 19.35 9.17
CA THR A 151 -10.98 18.97 10.09
C THR A 151 -10.77 19.71 11.41
N ALA A 152 -11.82 20.36 11.91
CA ALA A 152 -11.83 20.90 13.26
C ALA A 152 -12.12 19.76 14.25
N VAL A 153 -11.24 19.58 15.24
CA VAL A 153 -11.39 18.57 16.29
C VAL A 153 -11.24 19.22 17.66
N THR A 154 -11.92 18.67 18.67
CA THR A 154 -11.81 19.16 20.04
C THR A 154 -10.91 18.24 20.85
N ILE A 155 -9.87 18.80 21.47
CA ILE A 155 -9.05 18.06 22.44
C ILE A 155 -9.93 17.73 23.65
N PRO A 156 -10.06 16.46 24.07
CA PRO A 156 -10.92 16.09 25.19
C PRO A 156 -10.59 16.88 26.47
N PRO A 157 -11.59 17.39 27.19
CA PRO A 157 -11.38 17.92 28.53
C PRO A 157 -10.70 16.88 29.43
N GLY A 158 -9.74 17.31 30.26
CA GLY A 158 -8.98 16.40 31.12
C GLY A 158 -7.83 15.67 30.42
N THR A 159 -7.58 15.92 29.12
CA THR A 159 -6.32 15.50 28.47
C THR A 159 -5.16 16.03 29.30
N THR A 160 -4.35 15.12 29.83
CA THR A 160 -3.23 15.46 30.72
C THR A 160 -2.22 16.34 29.99
N ALA A 161 -1.69 17.35 30.68
CA ALA A 161 -0.64 18.21 30.13
C ALA A 161 0.62 17.42 29.78
N GLY A 162 1.40 17.92 28.82
CA GLY A 162 2.59 17.25 28.32
C GLY A 162 2.59 17.02 26.81
N THR A 163 3.58 16.28 26.33
CA THR A 163 3.65 15.86 24.93
C THR A 163 2.61 14.79 24.66
N ARG A 164 1.72 15.05 23.72
CA ARG A 164 0.76 14.08 23.16
C ARG A 164 1.02 13.93 21.67
N TYR A 165 0.27 13.04 21.04
CA TYR A 165 0.38 12.79 19.61
C TYR A 165 -1.00 12.84 18.98
N ILE A 166 -1.10 13.50 17.84
CA ILE A 166 -2.20 13.32 16.92
C ILE A 166 -1.82 12.16 16.02
N ILE A 167 -2.62 11.11 16.03
CA ILE A 167 -2.46 9.95 15.14
C ILE A 167 -3.61 9.97 14.15
N ILE A 168 -3.30 9.79 12.86
CA ILE A 168 -4.28 9.74 11.79
C ILE A 168 -4.21 8.35 11.18
N LYS A 169 -5.36 7.72 10.94
CA LYS A 169 -5.47 6.42 10.28
C LYS A 169 -6.36 6.56 9.04
N ALA A 170 -5.79 6.31 7.86
CA ALA A 170 -6.56 6.14 6.62
C ALA A 170 -7.29 4.78 6.62
N ASP A 171 -8.43 4.70 5.95
CA ASP A 171 -9.33 3.54 5.95
C ASP A 171 -9.50 2.94 7.36
N ALA A 172 -9.88 3.77 8.33
CA ALA A 172 -9.79 3.39 9.73
C ALA A 172 -10.63 2.15 10.10
N GLY A 173 -11.72 1.94 9.35
CA GLY A 173 -12.60 0.77 9.46
C GLY A 173 -12.10 -0.51 8.78
N GLY A 174 -10.99 -0.46 8.04
CA GLY A 174 -10.46 -1.60 7.26
C GLY A 174 -11.45 -2.07 6.21
N ALA A 175 -12.11 -1.13 5.53
CA ALA A 175 -13.15 -1.43 4.53
C ALA A 175 -12.53 -1.87 3.19
N VAL A 176 -11.28 -1.50 2.93
CA VAL A 176 -10.55 -1.80 1.70
C VAL A 176 -9.48 -2.83 2.03
N ALA A 177 -9.43 -3.91 1.25
CA ALA A 177 -8.29 -4.81 1.28
C ALA A 177 -7.15 -4.17 0.48
N GLU A 178 -6.03 -3.93 1.14
CA GLU A 178 -4.90 -3.18 0.62
C GLU A 178 -3.67 -4.08 0.44
N THR A 179 -2.70 -3.58 -0.32
CA THR A 179 -1.41 -4.26 -0.43
C THR A 179 -0.63 -4.27 0.88
N TRP A 180 -0.88 -3.28 1.76
CA TRP A 180 -0.13 -3.13 3.00
C TRP A 180 -0.89 -2.44 4.16
N GLU A 181 -1.86 -3.13 4.74
CA GLU A 181 -2.73 -2.66 5.85
C GLU A 181 -2.04 -1.97 7.05
N THR A 182 -0.76 -2.23 7.29
CA THR A 182 -0.04 -1.72 8.46
C THR A 182 0.59 -0.34 8.24
N ASN A 183 0.49 0.25 7.05
CA ASN A 183 1.11 1.53 6.72
C ASN A 183 0.13 2.72 6.71
N ASN A 184 -1.12 2.49 7.12
CA ASN A 184 -2.22 3.47 7.03
C ASN A 184 -2.15 4.58 8.09
N THR A 185 -1.17 4.55 9.01
CA THR A 185 -1.08 5.49 10.13
C THR A 185 0.07 6.47 9.99
N LEU A 186 -0.16 7.73 10.33
CA LEU A 186 0.87 8.75 10.51
C LEU A 186 0.60 9.54 11.79
N SER A 187 1.65 9.90 12.54
CA SER A 187 1.51 10.64 13.78
C SER A 187 2.35 11.92 13.82
N LYS A 188 1.90 12.89 14.62
CA LYS A 188 2.59 14.16 14.87
C LYS A 188 2.46 14.56 16.33
N SER A 189 3.55 14.97 16.95
CA SER A 189 3.52 15.44 18.34
C SER A 189 2.84 16.81 18.46
N ILE A 190 2.17 17.01 19.59
CA ILE A 190 1.55 18.26 20.01
C ILE A 190 1.77 18.44 21.52
N LYS A 191 2.01 19.67 21.97
CA LYS A 191 2.15 20.00 23.39
C LYS A 191 0.81 20.43 23.97
N ILE A 192 0.30 19.71 24.95
CA ILE A 192 -0.85 20.13 25.76
C ILE A 192 -0.34 20.94 26.96
N ASN A 193 -0.83 22.17 27.10
CA ASN A 193 -0.50 23.08 28.20
C ASN A 193 -1.55 23.06 29.30
#